data_AF-A0A4Y2N5S1-F1
#
_entry.id   AF-A0A4Y2N5S1-F1
#
_cell.length_a   1.000
_cell.length_b   1.000
_cell.length_c   1.000
_cell.angle_alpha   90.00
_cell.angle_beta   90.00
_cell.angle_gamma   90.00
#
_symmetry.space_group_name_H-M   'P 1'
#
loop_
_entity.id
_entity.type
_entity.pdbx_description
1 polymer ?
#
loop_
_entity_poly.entity_id
_entity_poly.type
_entity_poly.pdbx_seq_one_letter_code
_entity_poly.pdbx_strand_id
1 'polypeptide(L)'
;MGFVERKLQEAVNKISEWGKKNGFQISSQKTVAIHFCRRRGLHLDPKLLLHDCTIPIVRDAKYLGLILDSKLTFKPHVNYLKRKCIQSLNIIKILSAPYDVPETSTLLKVYKALIRSKQDYGCVVYGFASKSVLKALDTVHHQGLRLSLGAFRTSPIQSICVQ
;
A
#
# COMPACT_ATOMS: atom_id res chain seq x y z
N MET A 1 29.14 -7.60 -9.73
CA MET A 1 27.85 -8.26 -9.43
C MET A 1 28.04 -9.64 -8.80
N GLY A 2 28.95 -10.49 -9.30
CA GLY A 2 29.10 -11.88 -8.84
C GLY A 2 29.30 -12.11 -7.33
N PHE A 3 30.01 -11.21 -6.61
CA PHE A 3 30.14 -11.35 -5.15
C PHE A 3 28.81 -11.22 -4.40
N VAL A 4 28.02 -10.20 -4.76
CA VAL A 4 26.72 -9.92 -4.11
C VAL A 4 25.72 -11.01 -4.47
N GLU A 5 25.66 -11.38 -5.74
CA GLU A 5 24.80 -12.46 -6.23
C GLU A 5 25.11 -13.80 -5.54
N ARG A 6 26.39 -14.16 -5.41
CA ARG A 6 26.80 -15.35 -4.66
C ARG A 6 26.36 -15.30 -3.20
N LYS A 7 26.56 -14.16 -2.52
CA LYS A 7 26.14 -14.01 -1.11
C LYS A 7 24.63 -14.08 -0.93
N LEU A 8 23.87 -13.51 -1.86
CA LEU A 8 22.41 -13.64 -1.88
C LEU A 8 21.97 -15.08 -2.12
N GLN A 9 22.60 -15.78 -3.07
CA GLN A 9 22.29 -17.18 -3.35
C GLN A 9 22.63 -18.09 -2.16
N GLU A 10 23.77 -17.88 -1.49
CA GLU A 10 24.12 -18.57 -0.24
C GLU A 10 23.05 -18.36 0.84
N ALA A 11 22.51 -17.15 0.97
CA ALA A 11 21.44 -16.86 1.93
C ALA A 11 20.12 -17.55 1.56
N VAL A 12 19.73 -17.54 0.28
CA VAL A 12 18.54 -18.25 -0.21
C VAL A 12 18.64 -19.75 0.06
N ASN A 13 19.81 -20.34 -0.20
CA ASN A 13 20.05 -21.77 0.05
C ASN A 13 19.93 -22.10 1.54
N LYS A 14 20.54 -21.30 2.43
CA LYS A 14 20.42 -21.47 3.88
C LYS A 14 18.97 -21.39 4.37
N ILE A 15 18.19 -20.44 3.84
CA ILE A 15 16.76 -20.31 4.18
C ILE A 15 15.97 -21.54 3.69
N SER A 16 16.26 -22.05 2.50
CA SER A 16 15.62 -23.27 1.97
C SER A 16 15.97 -24.51 2.81
N GLU A 17 17.25 -24.70 3.16
CA GLU A 17 17.71 -25.79 4.02
C GLU A 17 17.10 -25.72 5.42
N TRP A 18 17.07 -24.53 6.02
CA TRP A 18 16.40 -24.31 7.29
C TRP A 18 14.91 -24.65 7.20
N GLY A 19 14.23 -24.23 6.14
CA GLY A 19 12.83 -24.58 5.89
C GLY A 19 12.63 -26.09 5.88
N LYS A 20 13.42 -26.80 5.08
CA LYS A 20 13.37 -28.27 4.98
C LYS A 20 13.60 -28.96 6.32
N LYS A 21 14.60 -28.51 7.08
CA LYS A 21 14.92 -29.05 8.42
C LYS A 21 13.75 -28.90 9.40
N ASN A 22 12.95 -27.84 9.26
CA ASN A 22 11.78 -27.57 10.10
C ASN A 22 10.46 -28.07 9.48
N GLY A 23 10.50 -28.85 8.40
CA GLY A 23 9.30 -29.38 7.73
C GLY A 23 8.52 -28.37 6.88
N PHE A 24 9.11 -27.23 6.53
CA PHE A 24 8.52 -26.22 5.66
C PHE A 24 9.10 -26.25 4.24
N GLN A 25 8.24 -26.14 3.24
CA GLN A 25 8.64 -26.01 1.84
C GLN A 25 8.26 -24.64 1.27
N ILE A 26 9.27 -23.88 0.84
CA ILE A 26 9.07 -22.55 0.25
C ILE A 26 8.61 -22.69 -1.20
N SER A 27 7.48 -22.09 -1.54
CA SER A 27 6.93 -22.11 -2.90
C SER A 27 7.73 -21.17 -3.81
N SER A 28 8.37 -21.71 -4.85
CA SER A 28 9.06 -20.93 -5.87
C SER A 28 8.11 -20.00 -6.63
N GLN A 29 6.88 -20.46 -6.92
CA GLN A 29 5.87 -19.69 -7.63
C GLN A 29 5.41 -18.42 -6.90
N LYS A 30 5.40 -18.45 -5.56
CA LYS A 30 5.01 -17.29 -4.72
C LYS A 30 6.20 -16.39 -4.37
N THR A 31 7.41 -16.82 -4.66
CA THR A 31 8.63 -16.12 -4.29
C THR A 31 9.03 -15.16 -5.41
N VAL A 32 9.18 -13.88 -5.07
CA VAL A 32 9.64 -12.83 -5.98
C VAL A 32 10.73 -12.03 -5.29
N ALA A 33 11.63 -11.44 -6.06
CA ALA A 33 12.68 -10.57 -5.55
C ALA A 33 12.41 -9.12 -5.96
N ILE A 34 12.64 -8.17 -5.04
CA ILE A 34 12.70 -6.75 -5.37
C ILE A 34 14.11 -6.27 -5.11
N HIS A 35 14.73 -5.66 -6.11
CA HIS A 35 16.01 -5.01 -5.98
C HIS A 35 15.81 -3.52 -5.67
N PHE A 36 16.04 -3.13 -4.41
CA PHE A 36 15.97 -1.73 -3.99
C PHE A 36 17.30 -1.03 -4.30
N CYS A 37 17.30 -0.19 -5.34
CA CYS A 37 18.50 0.51 -5.76
C CYS A 37 18.18 1.95 -6.21
N ARG A 38 18.99 2.90 -5.74
CA ARG A 38 18.90 4.32 -6.13
C ARG A 38 19.90 4.70 -7.23
N ARG A 39 20.75 3.75 -7.69
CA ARG A 39 21.71 4.03 -8.76
C ARG A 39 20.98 4.30 -10.06
N ARG A 40 21.41 5.37 -10.74
CA ARG A 40 20.98 5.71 -12.09
C ARG A 40 21.89 4.97 -13.08
N GLY A 41 21.29 4.36 -14.11
CA GLY A 41 22.01 3.58 -15.13
C GLY A 41 21.59 2.12 -15.17
N LEU A 42 21.94 1.45 -16.28
CA LEU A 42 21.73 0.02 -16.48
C LEU A 42 22.66 -0.75 -15.53
N HIS A 43 22.05 -1.48 -14.61
CA HIS A 43 22.76 -2.46 -13.79
C HIS A 43 22.03 -3.79 -13.96
N LEU A 44 22.80 -4.86 -14.13
CA LEU A 44 22.24 -6.19 -14.30
C LEU A 44 21.59 -6.63 -13.00
N ASP A 45 20.37 -7.13 -13.11
CA ASP A 45 19.67 -7.76 -12.00
C ASP A 45 20.32 -9.11 -11.65
N PRO A 46 20.49 -9.44 -10.36
CA PRO A 46 21.09 -10.71 -9.94
C PRO A 46 20.21 -11.90 -10.35
N LYS A 47 20.80 -13.01 -10.78
CA LYS A 47 20.05 -14.24 -11.07
C LYS A 47 20.03 -15.10 -9.82
N LEU A 48 18.86 -15.19 -9.19
CA LEU A 48 18.65 -16.00 -7.99
C LEU A 48 17.81 -17.23 -8.33
N LEU A 49 18.18 -18.38 -7.77
CA LEU A 49 17.50 -19.65 -7.95
C LEU A 49 16.95 -20.14 -6.61
N LEU A 50 15.73 -20.69 -6.61
CA LEU A 50 15.13 -21.40 -5.49
C LEU A 50 14.59 -22.73 -6.01
N HIS A 51 15.15 -23.86 -5.53
CA HIS A 51 14.83 -25.20 -6.04
C HIS A 51 14.96 -25.28 -7.57
N ASP A 52 16.08 -24.79 -8.12
CA ASP A 52 16.38 -24.70 -9.56
C ASP A 52 15.41 -23.83 -10.39
N CYS A 53 14.45 -23.17 -9.74
CA CYS A 53 13.55 -22.21 -10.37
C CYS A 53 14.12 -20.80 -10.24
N THR A 54 14.15 -20.03 -11.32
CA THR A 54 14.57 -18.62 -11.27
C THR A 54 13.55 -17.78 -10.51
N ILE A 55 14.01 -17.05 -9.50
CA ILE A 55 13.20 -16.08 -8.77
C ILE A 55 13.05 -14.83 -9.66
N PRO A 56 11.83 -14.47 -10.09
CA PRO A 56 11.63 -13.29 -10.91
C PRO A 56 11.90 -12.03 -10.10
N ILE A 57 12.65 -11.10 -10.70
CA ILE A 57 12.84 -9.77 -10.14
C ILE A 57 11.72 -8.87 -10.64
N VAL A 58 10.95 -8.33 -9.70
CA VAL A 58 9.79 -7.48 -9.95
C VAL A 58 10.03 -6.06 -9.47
N ARG A 59 9.35 -5.11 -10.10
CA ARG A 59 9.45 -3.68 -9.73
C ARG A 59 8.59 -3.33 -8.53
N ASP A 60 7.52 -4.07 -8.32
CA ASP A 60 6.61 -3.89 -7.22
C ASP A 60 6.04 -5.23 -6.74
N ALA A 61 5.91 -5.40 -5.44
CA ALA A 61 5.26 -6.57 -4.86
C ALA A 61 4.47 -6.18 -3.61
N LYS A 62 3.43 -6.98 -3.32
CA LYS A 62 2.60 -6.80 -2.14
C LYS A 62 3.18 -7.60 -0.97
N TYR A 63 3.47 -6.92 0.13
CA TYR A 63 3.95 -7.51 1.37
C TYR A 63 3.11 -7.00 2.54
N LEU A 64 2.47 -7.91 3.29
CA LEU A 64 1.60 -7.58 4.42
C LEU A 64 0.62 -6.43 4.12
N GLY A 65 -0.10 -6.51 3.00
CA GLY A 65 -1.08 -5.49 2.61
C GLY A 65 -0.50 -4.21 1.97
N LEU A 66 0.80 -3.94 2.12
CA LEU A 66 1.51 -2.81 1.52
C LEU A 66 2.08 -3.18 0.15
N ILE A 67 2.17 -2.22 -0.77
CA ILE A 67 2.82 -2.43 -2.08
C ILE A 67 4.15 -1.69 -2.04
N LEU A 68 5.25 -2.45 -2.09
CA LEU A 68 6.60 -1.90 -2.11
C LEU A 68 7.06 -1.81 -3.55
N ASP A 69 7.47 -0.63 -4.01
CA ASP A 69 8.11 -0.44 -5.30
C ASP A 69 9.64 -0.37 -5.14
N SER A 70 10.38 -0.75 -6.18
CA SER A 70 11.85 -0.82 -6.16
C SER A 70 12.54 0.51 -5.85
N LYS A 71 11.83 1.63 -6.05
CA LYS A 71 12.29 2.99 -5.72
C LYS A 71 11.80 3.50 -4.36
N LEU A 72 10.97 2.71 -3.66
CA LEU A 72 10.32 3.08 -2.40
C LEU A 72 9.58 4.43 -2.48
N THR A 73 8.98 4.73 -3.64
CA THR A 73 8.16 5.93 -3.84
C THR A 73 6.75 5.78 -3.29
N PHE A 74 6.29 4.53 -3.10
CA PHE A 74 4.94 4.15 -2.68
C PHE A 74 3.81 4.69 -3.58
N LYS A 75 4.12 5.23 -4.76
CA LYS A 75 3.13 5.73 -5.72
C LYS A 75 2.15 4.62 -6.14
N PRO A 76 2.58 3.37 -6.45
CA PRO A 76 1.66 2.28 -6.76
C PRO A 76 0.73 1.97 -5.58
N HIS A 77 1.27 1.97 -4.35
CA HIS A 77 0.50 1.73 -3.13
C HIS A 77 -0.57 2.79 -2.90
N VAL A 78 -0.20 4.07 -2.98
CA VAL A 78 -1.13 5.19 -2.78
C VAL A 78 -2.23 5.20 -3.83
N ASN A 79 -1.93 4.89 -5.10
CA ASN A 79 -2.93 4.75 -6.15
C ASN A 79 -3.88 3.57 -5.90
N TYR A 80 -3.36 2.44 -5.41
CA TYR A 80 -4.16 1.30 -5.00
C TYR A 80 -5.11 1.65 -3.85
N LEU A 81 -4.58 2.32 -2.81
CA LEU A 81 -5.33 2.72 -1.63
C LEU A 81 -6.41 3.75 -2.00
N LYS A 82 -6.07 4.76 -2.80
CA LYS A 82 -7.02 5.76 -3.33
C LYS A 82 -8.21 5.09 -4.01
N ARG A 83 -7.98 4.13 -4.92
CA ARG A 83 -9.06 3.41 -5.62
C ARG A 83 -9.98 2.69 -4.64
N LYS A 84 -9.41 1.99 -3.66
CA LYS A 84 -10.19 1.30 -2.61
C LYS A 84 -11.01 2.25 -1.75
N CYS A 85 -10.45 3.40 -1.37
CA CYS A 85 -11.16 4.38 -0.57
C CYS A 85 -12.26 5.09 -1.38
N ILE A 86 -12.06 5.35 -2.67
CA ILE A 86 -13.12 5.90 -3.54
C ILE A 86 -14.31 4.94 -3.64
N GLN A 87 -14.07 3.63 -3.75
CA GLN A 87 -15.16 2.64 -3.71
C GLN A 87 -15.94 2.71 -2.39
N SER A 88 -15.23 2.83 -1.26
CA SER A 88 -15.89 3.02 0.05
C SER A 88 -16.60 4.37 0.21
N LEU A 89 -16.11 5.44 -0.44
CA LEU A 89 -16.82 6.71 -0.46
C LEU A 89 -18.19 6.60 -1.12
N ASN A 90 -18.35 5.75 -2.13
CA ASN A 90 -19.65 5.58 -2.79
C ASN A 90 -20.69 4.97 -1.83
N ILE A 91 -20.28 4.14 -0.87
CA ILE A 91 -21.18 3.64 0.18
C ILE A 91 -21.66 4.81 1.04
N ILE A 92 -20.74 5.67 1.49
CA ILE A 92 -21.08 6.87 2.28
C ILE A 92 -22.01 7.81 1.51
N LYS A 93 -21.80 7.97 0.19
CA LYS A 93 -22.69 8.79 -0.66
C LYS A 93 -24.12 8.25 -0.71
N ILE A 94 -24.28 6.92 -0.79
CA ILE A 94 -25.60 6.28 -0.81
C ILE A 94 -26.27 6.44 0.56
N LEU A 95 -25.51 6.27 1.65
CA LEU A 95 -26.03 6.45 3.01
C LEU A 95 -26.36 7.92 3.32
N SER A 96 -25.68 8.86 2.69
CA SER A 96 -25.92 10.31 2.82
C SER A 96 -27.07 10.81 1.94
N ALA A 97 -27.87 9.91 1.36
CA ALA A 97 -28.94 10.28 0.45
C ALA A 97 -30.07 11.07 1.16
N PRO A 98 -30.75 11.98 0.44
CA PRO A 98 -31.62 12.99 1.05
C PRO A 98 -32.92 12.47 1.67
N TYR A 99 -33.28 11.20 1.44
CA TYR A 99 -34.55 10.64 1.93
C TYR A 99 -34.48 10.19 3.40
N ASP A 100 -33.30 9.87 3.91
CA ASP A 100 -33.10 9.46 5.31
C ASP A 100 -31.66 9.78 5.71
N VAL A 101 -31.41 11.01 6.19
CA VAL A 101 -30.06 11.46 6.54
C VAL A 101 -29.68 10.86 7.89
N PRO A 102 -28.74 9.90 7.94
CA PRO A 102 -28.28 9.37 9.21
C PRO A 102 -27.58 10.48 10.00
N GLU A 103 -27.68 10.41 11.33
CA GLU A 103 -26.98 11.33 12.21
C GLU A 103 -25.50 11.43 11.83
N THR A 104 -24.97 12.67 11.78
CA THR A 104 -23.58 12.97 11.43
C THR A 104 -22.58 12.11 12.20
N SER A 105 -22.85 11.83 13.47
CA SER A 105 -22.00 10.98 14.33
C SER A 105 -21.90 9.55 13.80
N THR A 106 -22.99 8.99 13.28
CA THR A 106 -23.05 7.64 12.69
C THR A 106 -22.30 7.61 11.36
N LEU A 107 -22.50 8.61 10.50
CA LEU A 107 -21.82 8.67 9.21
C LEU A 107 -20.31 8.88 9.37
N LEU A 108 -19.88 9.62 10.39
CA LEU A 108 -18.46 9.75 10.79
C LEU A 108 -17.89 8.42 11.31
N LYS A 109 -18.64 7.63 12.08
CA LYS A 109 -18.22 6.28 12.51
C LYS A 109 -18.00 5.37 11.30
N VAL A 110 -18.94 5.37 10.35
CA VAL A 110 -18.82 4.59 9.09
C VAL A 110 -17.60 5.04 8.29
N TYR A 111 -17.38 6.34 8.16
CA TYR A 111 -16.19 6.89 7.52
C TYR A 111 -14.88 6.43 8.17
N LYS A 112 -14.78 6.55 9.50
CA LYS A 112 -13.62 6.11 10.26
C LYS A 112 -13.37 4.61 10.06
N ALA A 113 -14.42 3.80 10.11
CA ALA A 113 -14.35 2.35 9.98
C ALA A 113 -13.97 1.87 8.57
N LEU A 114 -14.45 2.53 7.50
CA LEU A 114 -14.26 2.04 6.13
C LEU A 114 -13.10 2.70 5.37
N ILE A 115 -12.80 3.96 5.66
CA ILE A 115 -11.83 4.75 4.91
C ILE A 115 -10.62 5.06 5.77
N ARG A 116 -10.81 5.65 6.95
CA ARG A 116 -9.69 6.05 7.82
C ARG A 116 -8.88 4.84 8.26
N SER A 117 -9.53 3.75 8.66
CA SER A 117 -8.86 2.47 8.97
C SER A 117 -7.92 1.96 7.87
N LYS A 118 -8.29 2.13 6.59
CA LYS A 118 -7.47 1.71 5.44
C LYS A 118 -6.26 2.63 5.22
N GLN A 119 -6.43 3.93 5.48
CA GLN A 119 -5.35 4.91 5.42
C GLN A 119 -4.41 4.76 6.62
N ASP A 120 -4.94 4.52 7.81
CA ASP A 120 -4.10 4.35 9.00
C ASP A 120 -3.25 3.07 8.90
N TYR A 121 -3.73 2.04 8.19
CA TYR A 121 -2.94 0.83 7.94
C TYR A 121 -1.72 1.11 7.04
N GLY A 122 -0.53 0.99 7.63
CA GLY A 122 0.74 1.14 6.91
C GLY A 122 1.17 2.58 6.68
N CYS A 123 0.49 3.58 7.28
CA CYS A 123 0.84 5.00 7.18
C CYS A 123 2.26 5.30 7.65
N VAL A 124 2.76 4.55 8.65
CA VAL A 124 4.13 4.64 9.16
C VAL A 124 5.16 4.28 8.08
N VAL A 125 4.80 3.42 7.13
CA VAL A 125 5.69 2.94 6.06
C VAL A 125 5.57 3.81 4.81
N TYR A 126 4.36 3.99 4.29
CA TYR A 126 4.20 4.78 3.06
C TYR A 126 4.21 6.30 3.33
N GLY A 127 4.13 6.74 4.58
CA GLY A 127 4.19 8.15 4.98
C GLY A 127 5.51 8.84 4.60
N PHE A 128 6.55 8.06 4.30
CA PHE A 128 7.80 8.57 3.73
C PHE A 128 7.70 8.98 2.25
N ALA A 129 6.57 8.70 1.59
CA ALA A 129 6.33 9.14 0.22
C ALA A 129 6.34 10.66 0.09
N SER A 130 6.55 11.17 -1.13
CA SER A 130 6.52 12.60 -1.36
C SER A 130 5.15 13.20 -1.03
N LYS A 131 5.14 14.44 -0.51
CA LYS A 131 3.90 15.18 -0.22
C LYS A 131 2.96 15.23 -1.42
N SER A 132 3.50 15.31 -2.64
CA SER A 132 2.73 15.29 -3.89
C SER A 132 1.97 13.98 -4.10
N VAL A 133 2.54 12.84 -3.72
CA VAL A 133 1.88 11.53 -3.80
C VAL A 133 0.84 11.41 -2.69
N LEU A 134 1.18 11.79 -1.46
CA LEU A 134 0.27 11.73 -0.31
C LEU A 134 -0.97 12.62 -0.47
N LYS A 135 -0.84 13.77 -1.15
CA LYS A 135 -1.97 14.67 -1.48
C LYS A 135 -3.11 13.95 -2.18
N ALA A 136 -2.84 12.87 -2.92
CA ALA A 136 -3.87 12.07 -3.56
C ALA A 136 -4.80 11.37 -2.55
N LEU A 137 -4.32 11.01 -1.35
CA LEU A 137 -5.14 10.46 -0.26
C LEU A 137 -5.91 11.56 0.48
N ASP A 138 -5.29 12.73 0.68
CA ASP A 138 -5.95 13.87 1.32
C ASP A 138 -7.23 14.28 0.58
N THR A 139 -7.22 14.23 -0.76
CA THR A 139 -8.43 14.52 -1.55
C THR A 139 -9.61 13.61 -1.19
N VAL A 140 -9.34 12.32 -0.96
CA VAL A 140 -10.34 11.34 -0.57
C VAL A 140 -10.77 11.55 0.89
N HIS A 141 -9.82 11.86 1.77
CA HIS A 141 -10.07 12.16 3.17
C HIS A 141 -11.03 13.36 3.32
N HIS A 142 -10.71 14.49 2.66
CA HIS A 142 -11.54 15.69 2.70
C HIS A 142 -12.93 15.45 2.08
N GLN A 143 -13.01 14.67 0.99
CA GLN A 143 -14.29 14.33 0.39
C GLN A 143 -15.15 13.47 1.33
N GLY A 144 -14.54 12.50 2.02
CA GLY A 144 -15.23 11.68 3.01
C GLY A 144 -15.78 12.51 4.17
N LEU A 145 -14.96 13.38 4.75
CA LEU A 145 -15.40 14.26 5.83
C LEU A 145 -16.55 15.19 5.41
N ARG A 146 -16.47 15.80 4.22
CA ARG A 146 -17.56 16.67 3.72
C ARG A 146 -18.88 15.92 3.58
N LEU A 147 -18.83 14.70 3.03
CA LEU A 147 -20.02 13.85 2.93
C LEU A 147 -20.54 13.46 4.32
N SER A 148 -19.65 13.07 5.22
CA SER A 148 -20.03 12.67 6.58
C SER A 148 -20.64 13.80 7.40
N LEU A 149 -20.17 15.04 7.23
CA LEU A 149 -20.67 16.22 7.92
C LEU A 149 -21.86 16.90 7.23
N GLY A 150 -22.24 16.44 6.02
CA GLY A 150 -23.22 17.16 5.19
C GLY A 150 -22.75 18.55 4.74
N ALA A 151 -21.44 18.81 4.77
CA ALA A 151 -20.87 20.11 4.43
C ALA A 151 -20.85 20.34 2.91
N PHE A 152 -20.95 21.61 2.50
CA PHE A 152 -20.84 21.98 1.10
C PHE A 152 -19.51 21.53 0.49
N ARG A 153 -19.53 21.24 -0.81
CA ARG A 153 -18.32 20.83 -1.56
C ARG A 153 -17.21 21.88 -1.50
N THR A 154 -17.58 23.15 -1.37
CA THR A 154 -16.71 24.33 -1.31
C THR A 154 -16.25 24.68 0.11
N SER A 155 -16.73 23.97 1.14
CA SER A 155 -16.36 24.28 2.52
C SER A 155 -14.84 24.21 2.74
N PRO A 156 -14.23 25.21 3.40
CA PRO A 156 -12.80 25.25 3.67
C PRO A 156 -12.32 24.04 4.46
N ILE A 157 -11.15 23.49 4.09
CA ILE A 157 -10.59 22.27 4.71
C ILE A 157 -10.32 22.48 6.20
N GLN A 158 -9.82 23.67 6.58
CA GLN A 158 -9.54 24.00 7.98
C GLN A 158 -10.78 23.92 8.86
N SER A 159 -11.94 24.38 8.37
CA SER A 159 -13.20 24.32 9.12
C SER A 159 -13.71 22.89 9.31
N ILE A 160 -13.39 21.99 8.39
CA ILE A 160 -13.85 20.58 8.40
C ILE A 160 -12.97 19.71 9.30
N CYS A 161 -11.67 20.00 9.41
CA CYS A 161 -10.73 19.18 10.17
C CYS A 161 -10.65 19.50 11.67
N VAL A 162 -11.37 20.52 12.15
CA VAL A 162 -11.35 20.96 13.57
C VAL A 162 -12.42 20.24 14.42
N GLN A 163 -13.29 19.44 13.80
CA GLN A 163 -14.34 18.65 14.47
C GLN A 163 -13.91 17.20 14.74
#